data_AF-A0A8I1SVL7-F1
#
_entry.id   AF-A0A8I1SVL7-F1
#
_cell.length_a   1.000
_cell.length_b   1.000
_cell.length_c   1.000
_cell.angle_alpha   90.00
_cell.angle_beta   90.00
_cell.angle_gamma   90.00
#
_symmetry.space_group_name_H-M   'P 1'
#
loop_
_entity.id
_entity.type
_entity.pdbx_description
1 polymer ?
#
loop_
_entity_poly.entity_id
_entity_poly.type
_entity_poly.pdbx_seq_one_letter_code
_entity_poly.pdbx_strand_id
1 'polypeptide(L)'
;MEAKDQDSKTGSESQPESGGGANPMMMGMGMMKKMMAQMGSGGEGPMAMMQKMMGQMRNQQAGKAPNPMQNMMSMCMGMQAEMLNALHTMTSMAAFATPELHALFATWMESLEGEALATLAQQGEVDTAALASQLKISEASAIHLVAQLAIKGKVHLRAQASAAPAN
;
A
#
# COMPACT_ATOMS: atom_id res chain seq x y z
N MET A 1 42.34 -15.58 -19.31
CA MET A 1 41.96 -14.76 -20.48
C MET A 1 41.54 -15.73 -21.57
N GLU A 2 40.32 -16.24 -21.49
CA GLU A 2 39.84 -17.31 -22.39
C GLU A 2 38.40 -17.00 -22.79
N ALA A 3 38.19 -16.85 -24.10
CA ALA A 3 36.89 -16.76 -24.74
C ALA A 3 37.08 -17.13 -26.22
N LYS A 4 36.38 -18.19 -26.64
CA LYS A 4 35.88 -18.53 -27.99
C LYS A 4 35.47 -20.01 -27.97
N ASP A 5 34.19 -20.35 -28.08
CA ASP A 5 33.32 -20.30 -29.27
C ASP A 5 33.57 -21.45 -30.24
N GLN A 6 32.51 -22.27 -30.40
CA GLN A 6 32.02 -22.90 -31.65
C GLN A 6 32.97 -23.91 -32.34
N ASP A 7 32.49 -25.04 -32.88
CA ASP A 7 31.61 -25.07 -34.06
C ASP A 7 31.00 -26.47 -34.38
N SER A 8 29.93 -26.45 -35.18
CA SER A 8 29.65 -27.38 -36.32
C SER A 8 29.13 -28.85 -36.19
N LYS A 9 27.93 -29.06 -36.79
CA LYS A 9 27.60 -30.05 -37.88
C LYS A 9 27.45 -31.57 -37.62
N THR A 10 26.72 -32.43 -38.38
CA THR A 10 25.65 -32.32 -39.45
C THR A 10 24.88 -33.68 -39.61
N GLY A 11 23.76 -33.69 -40.35
CA GLY A 11 23.16 -34.86 -41.07
C GLY A 11 21.61 -34.86 -41.01
N SER A 12 20.82 -34.53 -42.05
CA SER A 12 20.56 -35.25 -43.34
C SER A 12 19.94 -36.63 -43.12
N GLU A 13 18.77 -37.03 -43.62
CA GLU A 13 18.11 -36.91 -44.95
C GLU A 13 16.55 -37.06 -44.84
N SER A 14 15.65 -37.02 -45.84
CA SER A 14 15.68 -36.78 -47.31
C SER A 14 14.32 -36.22 -47.83
N GLN A 15 14.11 -36.15 -49.16
CA GLN A 15 12.87 -35.75 -49.86
C GLN A 15 12.16 -36.94 -50.56
N PRO A 16 10.88 -36.83 -50.99
CA PRO A 16 10.65 -36.76 -52.44
C PRO A 16 9.50 -35.83 -52.89
N GLU A 17 9.42 -35.57 -54.19
CA GLU A 17 8.46 -34.67 -54.84
C GLU A 17 7.13 -35.35 -55.22
N SER A 18 6.05 -34.55 -55.35
CA SER A 18 5.05 -34.70 -56.42
C SER A 18 4.17 -33.45 -56.53
N GLY A 19 3.87 -33.00 -57.74
CA GLY A 19 3.15 -31.76 -58.02
C GLY A 19 1.61 -31.89 -58.03
N GLY A 20 0.93 -30.74 -58.11
CA GLY A 20 -0.52 -30.66 -58.28
C GLY A 20 -1.04 -29.26 -57.99
N GLY A 21 -1.30 -28.46 -59.04
CA GLY A 21 -1.70 -27.05 -58.89
C GLY A 21 -3.05 -26.89 -58.18
N ALA A 22 -3.05 -26.20 -57.04
CA ALA A 22 -4.26 -25.89 -56.28
C ALA A 22 -4.75 -24.46 -56.57
N ASN A 23 -5.91 -24.33 -57.24
CA ASN A 23 -6.53 -23.04 -57.50
C ASN A 23 -7.00 -22.37 -56.18
N PRO A 24 -6.62 -21.11 -55.90
CA PRO A 24 -6.85 -20.48 -54.59
C PRO A 24 -8.33 -20.35 -54.20
N MET A 25 -9.25 -20.28 -55.17
CA MET A 25 -10.69 -20.22 -54.88
C MET A 25 -11.24 -21.50 -54.22
N MET A 26 -10.71 -22.69 -54.53
CA MET A 26 -11.18 -23.93 -53.87
C MET A 26 -10.84 -23.96 -52.38
N MET A 27 -9.69 -23.38 -52.00
CA MET A 27 -9.25 -23.31 -50.61
C MET A 27 -10.19 -22.43 -49.76
N GLY A 28 -10.62 -21.28 -50.31
CA GLY A 28 -11.58 -20.39 -49.66
C GLY A 28 -12.97 -21.03 -49.47
N MET A 29 -13.47 -21.75 -50.48
CA MET A 29 -14.76 -22.43 -50.39
C MET A 29 -14.75 -23.59 -49.39
N GLY A 30 -13.63 -24.32 -49.28
CA GLY A 30 -13.42 -25.35 -48.26
C GLY A 30 -13.37 -24.78 -46.83
N MET A 31 -12.65 -23.68 -46.62
CA MET A 31 -12.63 -22.97 -45.32
C MET A 31 -14.02 -22.43 -44.94
N MET A 32 -14.72 -21.77 -45.87
CA MET A 32 -16.07 -21.25 -45.61
C MET A 32 -17.04 -22.38 -45.23
N LYS A 33 -17.04 -23.51 -45.96
CA LYS A 33 -17.89 -24.66 -45.65
C LYS A 33 -17.57 -25.28 -44.28
N LYS A 34 -16.29 -25.36 -43.91
CA LYS A 34 -15.86 -25.86 -42.60
C LYS A 34 -16.27 -24.92 -41.46
N MET A 35 -16.12 -23.61 -41.66
CA MET A 35 -16.52 -22.59 -40.70
C MET A 35 -18.04 -22.55 -40.51
N MET A 36 -18.81 -22.67 -41.59
CA MET A 36 -20.28 -22.71 -41.54
C MET A 36 -20.81 -23.98 -40.85
N ALA A 37 -20.20 -25.14 -41.12
CA ALA A 37 -20.52 -26.38 -40.41
C ALA A 37 -20.21 -26.29 -38.90
N GLN A 38 -19.08 -25.67 -38.54
CA GLN A 38 -18.67 -25.46 -37.15
C GLN A 38 -19.55 -24.43 -36.41
N MET A 39 -20.20 -23.52 -37.14
CA MET A 39 -21.15 -22.54 -36.59
C MET A 39 -22.57 -23.10 -36.44
N GLY A 40 -22.88 -24.25 -37.06
CA GLY A 40 -24.18 -24.91 -37.02
C GLY A 40 -24.36 -25.93 -35.89
N SER A 41 -23.32 -26.24 -35.10
CA SER A 41 -23.36 -27.29 -34.06
C SER A 41 -22.97 -26.79 -32.67
N GLY A 42 -23.94 -26.63 -31.78
CA GLY A 42 -23.75 -26.82 -30.34
C GLY A 42 -23.34 -25.61 -29.47
N GLY A 43 -23.80 -24.39 -29.78
CA GLY A 43 -23.67 -23.23 -28.89
C GLY A 43 -25.01 -22.55 -28.60
N GLU A 44 -25.21 -22.05 -27.38
CA GLU A 44 -26.42 -21.30 -26.97
C GLU A 44 -26.77 -20.23 -28.02
N GLY A 45 -27.97 -20.31 -28.62
CA GLY A 45 -28.35 -19.44 -29.73
C GLY A 45 -28.35 -17.94 -29.35
N PRO A 46 -28.28 -17.00 -30.32
CA PRO A 46 -28.12 -15.56 -30.04
C PRO A 46 -29.14 -14.99 -29.04
N MET A 47 -30.39 -15.46 -29.10
CA MET A 47 -31.45 -15.14 -28.14
C MET A 47 -31.19 -15.61 -26.71
N ALA A 48 -30.59 -16.78 -26.52
CA ALA A 48 -30.24 -17.32 -25.20
C ALA A 48 -29.07 -16.54 -24.58
N MET A 49 -28.06 -16.17 -25.39
CA MET A 49 -26.99 -15.27 -24.94
C MET A 49 -27.55 -13.88 -24.54
N MET A 50 -28.48 -13.33 -25.33
CA MET A 50 -29.13 -12.04 -25.03
C MET A 50 -30.00 -12.11 -23.76
N GLN A 51 -30.74 -13.21 -23.54
CA GLN A 51 -31.46 -13.46 -22.29
C GLN A 51 -30.52 -13.59 -21.09
N LYS A 52 -29.39 -14.30 -21.23
CA LYS A 52 -28.38 -14.47 -20.19
C LYS A 52 -27.76 -13.13 -19.78
N MET A 53 -27.49 -12.26 -20.77
CA MET A 53 -26.99 -10.91 -20.54
C MET A 53 -28.03 -9.99 -19.87
N MET A 54 -29.31 -10.04 -20.28
CA MET A 54 -30.38 -9.33 -19.58
C MET A 54 -30.63 -9.87 -18.16
N GLY A 55 -30.56 -11.18 -17.95
CA GLY A 55 -30.66 -11.81 -16.63
C GLY A 55 -29.52 -11.40 -15.70
N GLN A 56 -28.29 -11.32 -16.23
CA GLN A 56 -27.13 -10.82 -15.49
C GLN A 56 -27.23 -9.32 -15.15
N MET A 57 -27.80 -8.48 -16.02
CA MET A 57 -28.08 -7.08 -15.66
C MET A 57 -29.22 -6.95 -14.63
N ARG A 58 -30.30 -7.74 -14.77
CA ARG A 58 -31.43 -7.72 -13.82
C ARG A 58 -31.02 -8.19 -12.41
N ASN A 59 -30.16 -9.20 -12.30
CA ASN A 59 -29.63 -9.63 -11.00
C ASN A 59 -28.59 -8.67 -10.41
N GLN A 60 -27.92 -7.84 -11.23
CA GLN A 60 -27.04 -6.77 -10.74
C GLN A 60 -27.80 -5.53 -10.23
N GLN A 61 -29.08 -5.36 -10.56
CA GLN A 61 -29.91 -4.27 -10.02
C GLN A 61 -30.58 -4.60 -8.66
N ALA A 62 -30.42 -5.82 -8.14
CA ALA A 62 -30.99 -6.25 -6.86
C ALA A 62 -30.04 -6.06 -5.64
N GLY A 63 -28.81 -5.57 -5.87
CA GLY A 63 -27.85 -5.27 -4.81
C GLY A 63 -27.11 -3.97 -5.14
N LYS A 64 -27.07 -3.03 -4.20
CA LYS A 64 -26.52 -1.68 -4.36
C LYS A 64 -24.98 -1.71 -4.43
N ALA A 65 -24.42 -2.29 -5.49
CA ALA A 65 -23.00 -2.22 -5.80
C ALA A 65 -22.63 -0.75 -6.02
N PRO A 66 -21.64 -0.20 -5.30
CA PRO A 66 -21.26 1.19 -5.49
C PRO A 66 -20.66 1.37 -6.88
N ASN A 67 -21.17 2.37 -7.63
CA ASN A 67 -20.66 2.68 -8.95
C ASN A 67 -19.14 2.98 -8.85
N PRO A 68 -18.28 2.41 -9.73
CA PRO A 68 -16.83 2.62 -9.62
C PRO A 68 -16.44 4.10 -9.68
N MET A 69 -17.19 4.91 -10.45
CA MET A 69 -17.06 6.37 -10.48
C MET A 69 -17.38 7.04 -9.13
N GLN A 70 -18.35 6.52 -8.38
CA GLN A 70 -18.72 7.04 -7.05
C GLN A 70 -17.66 6.70 -6.00
N ASN A 71 -17.08 5.49 -6.05
CA ASN A 71 -15.95 5.11 -5.19
C ASN A 71 -14.71 5.96 -5.45
N MET A 72 -14.40 6.22 -6.73
CA MET A 72 -13.27 7.08 -7.10
C MET A 72 -13.50 8.52 -6.61
N MET A 73 -14.72 9.06 -6.77
CA MET A 73 -15.08 10.38 -6.28
C MET A 73 -15.02 10.49 -4.75
N SER A 74 -15.48 9.48 -4.00
CA SER A 74 -15.37 9.47 -2.54
C SER A 74 -13.92 9.37 -2.06
N MET A 75 -13.06 8.62 -2.77
CA MET A 75 -11.64 8.52 -2.42
C MET A 75 -10.91 9.85 -2.66
N CYS A 76 -11.16 10.53 -3.78
CA CYS A 76 -10.62 11.86 -4.03
C CYS A 76 -11.08 12.88 -2.98
N MET A 77 -12.38 12.93 -2.68
CA MET A 77 -12.92 13.84 -1.66
C MET A 77 -12.39 13.54 -0.26
N GLY A 78 -12.19 12.27 0.10
CA GLY A 78 -11.58 11.85 1.36
C GLY A 78 -10.14 12.36 1.49
N MET A 79 -9.30 12.12 0.48
CA MET A 79 -7.93 12.61 0.44
C MET A 79 -7.84 14.14 0.49
N GLN A 80 -8.76 14.84 -0.20
CA GLN A 80 -8.84 16.31 -0.14
C GLN A 80 -9.24 16.80 1.26
N ALA A 81 -10.18 16.13 1.94
CA ALA A 81 -10.58 16.46 3.30
C ALA A 81 -9.46 16.21 4.31
N GLU A 82 -8.73 15.10 4.20
CA GLU A 82 -7.54 14.80 5.02
C GLU A 82 -6.44 15.85 4.83
N MET A 83 -6.14 16.22 3.58
CA MET A 83 -5.15 17.26 3.28
C MET A 83 -5.55 18.62 3.84
N LEU A 84 -6.81 19.03 3.69
CA LEU A 84 -7.32 20.28 4.26
C LEU A 84 -7.29 20.28 5.79
N ASN A 85 -7.61 19.15 6.42
CA ASN A 85 -7.52 19.00 7.87
C ASN A 85 -6.06 19.09 8.36
N ALA A 86 -5.12 18.44 7.68
CA ALA A 86 -3.69 18.53 7.98
C ALA A 86 -3.16 19.96 7.82
N LEU A 87 -3.56 20.68 6.76
CA LEU A 87 -3.23 22.10 6.57
C LEU A 87 -3.83 22.99 7.67
N HIS A 88 -5.06 22.72 8.11
CA HIS A 88 -5.69 23.44 9.21
C HIS A 88 -4.96 23.21 10.54
N THR A 89 -4.63 21.96 10.87
CA THR A 89 -3.80 21.62 12.04
C THR A 89 -2.44 22.30 11.97
N MET A 90 -1.75 22.23 10.83
CA MET A 90 -0.45 22.89 10.63
C MET A 90 -0.53 24.41 10.82
N THR A 91 -1.55 25.06 10.23
CA THR A 91 -1.76 26.51 10.35
C THR A 91 -2.08 26.91 11.79
N SER A 92 -2.91 26.12 12.48
CA SER A 92 -3.21 26.33 13.90
C SER A 92 -1.97 26.19 14.77
N MET A 93 -1.11 25.19 14.53
CA MET A 93 0.16 25.04 15.24
C MET A 93 1.13 26.19 14.94
N ALA A 94 1.22 26.63 13.68
CA ALA A 94 2.06 27.77 13.27
C ALA A 94 1.62 29.10 13.90
N ALA A 95 0.35 29.28 14.23
CA ALA A 95 -0.14 30.47 14.93
C ALA A 95 0.43 30.61 16.37
N PHE A 96 0.89 29.51 16.98
CA PHE A 96 1.57 29.53 18.28
C PHE A 96 3.10 29.66 18.17
N ALA A 97 3.66 29.73 16.96
CA ALA A 97 5.11 29.77 16.72
C ALA A 97 5.72 31.17 16.85
N THR A 98 5.27 31.96 17.85
CA THR A 98 5.85 33.30 18.11
C THR A 98 7.14 33.17 18.93
N PRO A 99 8.09 34.11 18.81
CA PRO A 99 9.35 34.08 19.56
C PRO A 99 9.16 34.02 21.08
N GLU A 100 8.12 34.67 21.59
CA GLU A 100 7.78 34.73 23.02
C GLU A 100 7.29 33.36 23.53
N LEU A 101 6.40 32.72 22.76
CA LEU A 101 5.91 31.38 23.09
C LEU A 101 7.01 30.32 22.96
N HIS A 102 7.91 30.46 21.97
CA HIS A 102 9.10 29.62 21.87
C HIS A 102 10.03 29.77 23.09
N ALA A 103 10.27 30.99 23.58
CA ALA A 103 11.09 31.22 24.76
C ALA A 103 10.48 30.62 26.04
N LEU A 104 9.16 30.76 26.22
CA LEU A 104 8.43 30.13 27.33
C LEU A 104 8.49 28.60 27.25
N PHE A 105 8.31 28.03 26.06
CA PHE A 105 8.41 26.58 25.85
C PHE A 105 9.83 26.05 26.11
N ALA A 106 10.87 26.78 25.67
CA ALA A 106 12.26 26.44 25.93
C ALA A 106 12.57 26.45 27.43
N THR A 107 12.17 27.50 28.14
CA THR A 107 12.36 27.62 29.60
C THR A 107 11.62 26.51 30.37
N TRP A 108 10.38 26.18 29.94
CA TRP A 108 9.63 25.07 30.51
C TRP A 108 10.31 23.72 30.25
N MET A 109 10.80 23.47 29.03
CA MET A 109 11.57 22.28 28.67
C MET A 109 12.87 22.16 29.47
N GLU A 110 13.57 23.26 29.74
CA GLU A 110 14.78 23.28 30.58
C GLU A 110 14.48 22.92 32.04
N SER A 111 13.38 23.45 32.61
CA SER A 111 12.88 23.03 33.94
C SER A 111 12.57 21.53 33.96
N LEU A 112 11.83 21.06 32.95
CA LEU A 112 11.42 19.66 32.82
C LEU A 112 12.60 18.69 32.67
N GLU A 113 13.64 19.06 31.89
CA GLU A 113 14.90 18.32 31.84
C GLU A 113 15.61 18.30 33.20
N GLY A 114 15.65 19.43 33.91
CA GLY A 114 16.24 19.54 35.24
C GLY A 114 15.54 18.68 36.29
N GLU A 115 14.21 18.72 36.32
CA GLU A 115 13.35 17.91 37.20
C GLU A 115 13.52 16.41 36.91
N ALA A 116 13.52 16.00 35.63
CA ALA A 116 13.75 14.61 35.25
C ALA A 116 15.11 14.08 35.73
N LEU A 117 16.17 14.88 35.56
CA LEU A 117 17.52 14.52 36.03
C LEU A 117 17.61 14.50 37.56
N ALA A 118 16.93 15.41 38.26
CA ALA A 118 16.87 15.41 39.71
C ALA A 118 16.13 14.19 40.27
N THR A 119 15.03 13.77 39.64
CA THR A 119 14.33 12.52 39.96
C THR A 119 15.24 11.30 39.76
N LEU A 120 15.90 11.19 38.61
CA LEU A 120 16.82 10.07 38.31
C LEU A 120 18.04 10.05 39.26
N ALA A 121 18.56 11.21 39.66
CA ALA A 121 19.66 11.31 40.63
C ALA A 121 19.25 10.86 42.06
N GLN A 122 17.96 11.00 42.43
CA GLN A 122 17.44 10.60 43.73
C GLN A 122 16.97 9.14 43.78
N GLN A 123 16.33 8.66 42.71
CA GLN A 123 15.65 7.36 42.66
C GLN A 123 16.44 6.30 41.89
N GLY A 124 17.39 6.70 41.05
CA GLY A 124 18.17 5.79 40.20
C GLY A 124 17.42 5.39 38.94
N GLU A 125 17.11 4.10 38.80
CA GLU A 125 16.37 3.56 37.65
C GLU A 125 14.86 3.75 37.87
N VAL A 126 14.20 4.44 36.93
CA VAL A 126 12.77 4.78 36.97
C VAL A 126 12.17 4.50 35.60
N ASP A 127 10.97 3.91 35.55
CA ASP A 127 10.26 3.66 34.29
C ASP A 127 9.58 4.94 33.74
N THR A 128 9.17 4.89 32.47
CA THR A 128 8.61 6.06 31.76
C THR A 128 7.24 6.49 32.28
N ALA A 129 6.42 5.58 32.82
CA ALA A 129 5.09 5.90 33.34
C ALA A 129 5.18 6.53 34.74
N ALA A 130 6.08 6.03 35.59
CA ALA A 130 6.42 6.62 36.88
C ALA A 130 7.03 8.03 36.69
N LEU A 131 7.94 8.20 35.73
CA LEU A 131 8.53 9.51 35.41
C LEU A 131 7.47 10.49 34.86
N ALA A 132 6.61 10.03 33.94
CA ALA A 132 5.51 10.85 33.42
C ALA A 132 4.57 11.35 34.52
N SER A 133 4.25 10.48 35.48
CA SER A 133 3.40 10.79 36.64
C SER A 133 4.03 11.83 37.57
N GLN A 134 5.35 11.73 37.83
CA GLN A 134 6.08 12.71 38.63
C GLN A 134 6.16 14.08 37.95
N LEU A 135 6.48 14.10 36.65
CA LEU A 135 6.61 15.30 35.84
C LEU A 135 5.27 15.89 35.37
N LYS A 136 4.14 15.22 35.64
CA LYS A 136 2.77 15.60 35.24
C LYS A 136 2.60 15.83 33.73
N ILE A 137 3.27 14.99 32.94
CA ILE A 137 3.19 14.98 31.47
C ILE A 137 2.59 13.67 30.98
N SER A 138 2.25 13.58 29.69
CA SER A 138 1.84 12.30 29.09
C SER A 138 3.01 11.32 29.04
N GLU A 139 2.74 10.02 29.08
CA GLU A 139 3.79 8.99 28.95
C GLU A 139 4.52 9.10 27.60
N ALA A 140 3.82 9.38 26.50
CA ALA A 140 4.43 9.65 25.20
C ALA A 140 5.43 10.84 25.24
N SER A 141 5.09 11.90 25.99
CA SER A 141 5.98 13.04 26.21
C SER A 141 7.19 12.65 27.07
N ALA A 142 7.01 11.82 28.10
CA ALA A 142 8.11 11.34 28.94
C ALA A 142 9.07 10.43 28.16
N ILE A 143 8.56 9.52 27.33
CA ILE A 143 9.35 8.68 26.41
C ILE A 143 10.20 9.57 25.49
N HIS A 144 9.60 10.60 24.88
CA HIS A 144 10.34 11.54 24.03
C HIS A 144 11.42 12.30 24.81
N LEU A 145 11.11 12.77 26.01
CA LEU A 145 12.04 13.47 26.90
C LEU A 145 13.25 12.59 27.26
N VAL A 146 13.05 11.35 27.71
CA VAL A 146 14.17 10.46 28.07
C VAL A 146 14.98 10.02 26.86
N ALA A 147 14.34 9.82 25.70
CA ALA A 147 15.06 9.57 24.45
C ALA A 147 15.97 10.76 24.09
N GLN A 148 15.47 12.00 24.20
CA GLN A 148 16.24 13.20 23.92
C GLN A 148 17.37 13.44 24.94
N LEU A 149 17.14 13.17 26.23
CA LEU A 149 18.17 13.19 27.28
C LEU A 149 19.26 12.15 27.01
N ALA A 150 18.90 10.96 26.52
CA ALA A 150 19.84 9.90 26.17
C ALA A 150 20.68 10.24 24.93
N ILE A 151 20.06 10.84 23.89
CA ILE A 151 20.77 11.38 22.71
C ILE A 151 21.77 12.47 23.12
N LYS A 152 21.41 13.32 24.10
CA LYS A 152 22.31 14.31 24.71
C LYS A 152 23.37 13.70 25.64
N GLY A 153 23.40 12.38 25.83
CA GLY A 153 24.34 11.68 26.72
C GLY A 153 24.13 11.92 28.21
N LYS A 154 22.97 12.49 28.62
CA LYS A 154 22.68 12.85 30.02
C LYS A 154 22.14 11.67 30.85
N VAL A 155 21.57 10.65 30.20
CA VAL A 155 20.99 9.46 30.85
C VAL A 155 21.30 8.20 30.03
N HIS A 156 21.19 7.02 30.66
CA HIS A 156 21.24 5.72 29.97
C HIS A 156 19.85 5.08 29.97
N LEU A 157 19.42 4.56 28.82
CA LEU A 157 18.17 3.83 28.69
C LEU A 157 18.41 2.32 28.90
N ARG A 158 17.50 1.67 29.63
CA ARG A 158 17.43 0.21 29.75
C ARG A 158 16.14 -0.26 29.10
N ALA A 159 16.26 -1.13 28.10
CA ALA A 159 15.11 -1.80 27.51
C ALA A 159 14.80 -3.07 28.32
N GLN A 160 13.54 -3.24 28.71
CA GLN A 160 13.03 -4.46 29.32
C GLN A 160 11.81 -4.92 28.50
N ALA A 161 11.60 -6.22 28.39
CA ALA A 161 10.42 -6.74 27.70
C ALA A 161 9.18 -6.46 28.57
N SER A 162 8.26 -5.63 28.07
CA SER A 162 6.93 -5.52 28.68
C SER A 162 6.25 -6.87 28.62
N ALA A 163 5.75 -7.36 29.75
CA ALA A 163 5.00 -8.60 29.80
C ALA A 163 3.80 -8.49 28.85
N ALA A 164 3.64 -9.47 27.95
CA ALA A 164 2.55 -9.46 26.99
C ALA A 164 1.20 -9.38 27.73
N PRO A 165 0.22 -8.60 27.22
CA PRO A 165 -1.13 -8.65 27.78
C PRO A 165 -1.63 -10.09 27.69
N ALA A 166 -2.15 -10.61 28.80
CA ALA A 166 -2.80 -11.91 28.80
C ALA A 166 -4.02 -11.85 27.87
N ASN A 167 -4.09 -12.80 26.93
CA ASN A 167 -5.27 -13.02 26.06
C ASN A 167 -6.50 -13.43 26.89
#